data_AF-A0A9D4I893-F1
#
_entry.id   AF-A0A9D4I893-F1
#
_cell.length_a   1.000
_cell.length_b   1.000
_cell.length_c   1.000
_cell.angle_alpha   90.00
_cell.angle_beta   90.00
_cell.angle_gamma   90.00
#
_symmetry.space_group_name_H-M   'P 1'
#
loop_
_entity.id
_entity.type
_entity.pdbx_description
1 polymer ?
#
loop_
_entity_poly.entity_id
_entity_poly.type
_entity_poly.pdbx_seq_one_letter_code
_entity_poly.pdbx_strand_id
1 'polypeptide(L)'
;MIAIFQERDVYNDCIRKSKEANEGPDRYVHFTFDFSQNVSLPHYSRQIGPLYFLTLRKVQIFGVRVDSIPRQLNFLIDEDQTIGKDGKTSHGPDAVLSMLDWALQNYESDAYTCSVHADNCPGQNKNRYVLGYFMWRVMTGPHRLIEYHMQVPGMYTNYITEK
;
A
#
# COMPACT_ATOMS: atom_id res chain seq x y z
N MET A 1 -16.50 -7.16 -16.41
CA MET A 1 -17.13 -5.81 -16.37
C MET A 1 -17.96 -5.63 -15.10
N ILE A 2 -18.95 -6.47 -14.81
CA ILE A 2 -19.76 -6.45 -13.56
C ILE A 2 -18.88 -6.45 -12.29
N ALA A 3 -17.91 -7.35 -12.27
CA ALA A 3 -16.84 -7.48 -11.28
C ALA A 3 -16.15 -6.15 -10.90
N ILE A 4 -15.69 -5.38 -11.90
CA ILE A 4 -14.94 -4.14 -11.70
C ILE A 4 -15.83 -3.04 -11.11
N PHE A 5 -17.11 -2.99 -11.52
CA PHE A 5 -18.05 -2.03 -10.95
C PHE A 5 -18.32 -2.30 -9.46
N GLN A 6 -18.44 -3.57 -9.07
CA GLN A 6 -18.62 -3.94 -7.66
C GLN A 6 -17.41 -3.54 -6.79
N GLU A 7 -16.18 -3.73 -7.29
CA GLU A 7 -14.98 -3.30 -6.57
C GLU A 7 -14.91 -1.77 -6.44
N ARG A 8 -15.25 -1.06 -7.51
CA ARG A 8 -15.30 0.40 -7.50
C ARG A 8 -16.32 0.93 -6.49
N ASP A 9 -17.46 0.25 -6.36
CA ASP A 9 -18.50 0.61 -5.40
C ASP A 9 -18.03 0.38 -3.96
N VAL A 10 -17.36 -0.75 -3.68
CA VAL A 10 -16.74 -1.02 -2.36
C VAL A 10 -15.69 0.03 -2.04
N TYR A 11 -14.80 0.34 -2.97
CA TYR A 11 -13.78 1.36 -2.80
C TYR A 11 -14.39 2.73 -2.48
N ASN A 12 -15.40 3.15 -3.23
CA ASN A 12 -16.10 4.42 -3.00
C ASN A 12 -16.82 4.44 -1.65
N ASP A 13 -17.38 3.31 -1.22
CA ASP A 13 -18.02 3.17 0.09
C ASP A 13 -17.01 3.29 1.23
N CYS A 14 -15.83 2.67 1.11
CA CYS A 14 -14.73 2.82 2.06
C CYS A 14 -14.28 4.29 2.18
N ILE A 15 -14.10 4.99 1.05
CA ILE A 15 -13.77 6.43 1.06
C ILE A 15 -14.84 7.23 1.79
N ARG A 16 -16.11 7.00 1.46
CA ARG A 16 -17.25 7.72 2.04
C ARG A 16 -17.28 7.52 3.55
N LYS A 17 -17.27 6.26 4.01
CA LYS A 17 -17.20 5.89 5.43
C LYS A 17 -16.02 6.54 6.13
N SER A 18 -14.86 6.58 5.48
CA SER A 18 -13.66 7.13 6.09
C SER A 18 -13.68 8.65 6.24
N LYS A 19 -14.38 9.35 5.36
CA LYS A 19 -14.64 10.79 5.52
C LYS A 19 -15.67 11.08 6.61
N GLU A 20 -16.76 10.31 6.65
CA GLU A 20 -17.80 10.44 7.69
C GLU A 20 -17.24 10.12 9.09
N ALA A 21 -16.42 9.08 9.21
CA ALA A 21 -15.79 8.65 10.45
C ALA A 21 -14.76 9.65 11.00
N ASN A 22 -14.14 10.47 10.15
CA ASN A 22 -13.30 11.58 10.60
C ASN A 22 -14.09 12.67 11.34
N GLU A 23 -15.41 12.72 11.15
CA GLU A 23 -16.30 13.71 11.76
C GLU A 23 -17.13 13.10 12.92
N GLY A 24 -17.05 11.78 13.14
CA GLY A 24 -17.86 11.02 14.11
C GLY A 24 -17.05 10.35 15.25
N PRO A 25 -17.73 9.68 16.20
CA PRO A 25 -17.09 8.98 17.33
C PRO A 25 -16.46 7.64 16.95
N ASP A 26 -16.96 6.99 15.90
CA ASP A 26 -16.40 5.76 15.34
C ASP A 26 -15.28 6.12 14.36
N ARG A 27 -14.04 5.78 14.72
CA ARG A 27 -12.87 6.08 13.91
C ARG A 27 -12.56 4.94 12.93
N TYR A 28 -12.70 5.27 11.65
CA TYR A 28 -12.45 4.37 10.51
C TYR A 28 -11.56 5.05 9.48
N VAL A 29 -10.44 4.41 9.17
CA VAL A 29 -9.45 4.91 8.20
C VAL A 29 -9.35 3.93 7.05
N HIS A 30 -9.35 4.47 5.83
CA HIS A 30 -9.18 3.70 4.61
C HIS A 30 -7.82 4.02 3.99
N PHE A 31 -7.07 2.97 3.66
CA PHE A 31 -5.78 3.05 3.02
C PHE A 31 -5.80 2.38 1.65
N THR A 32 -5.03 2.94 0.74
CA THR A 32 -4.55 2.25 -0.45
C THR A 32 -3.03 2.23 -0.47
N PHE A 33 -2.42 1.15 -0.94
CA PHE A 33 -0.99 1.13 -1.17
C PHE A 33 -0.62 0.33 -2.41
N ASP A 34 0.45 0.75 -3.08
CA ASP A 34 0.99 0.06 -4.25
C ASP A 34 2.45 0.46 -4.53
N PHE A 35 3.16 -0.37 -5.29
CA PHE A 35 4.40 0.03 -5.94
C PHE A 35 4.09 0.74 -7.26
N SER A 36 4.58 1.96 -7.40
CA SER A 36 4.59 2.62 -8.71
C SER A 36 5.69 2.03 -9.60
N GLN A 37 5.62 2.37 -10.88
CA GLN A 37 6.73 2.17 -11.80
C GLN A 37 7.97 2.93 -11.28
N ASN A 38 9.14 2.30 -11.37
CA ASN A 38 10.38 2.95 -11.00
C ASN A 38 10.68 4.15 -11.91
N VAL A 39 11.32 5.16 -11.35
CA VAL A 39 11.80 6.34 -12.09
C VAL A 39 13.32 6.25 -12.24
N SER A 40 13.85 6.82 -13.32
CA SER A 40 15.28 6.83 -13.60
C SER A 40 15.81 8.25 -13.52
N LEU A 41 16.85 8.49 -12.71
CA LEU A 41 17.43 9.80 -12.47
C LEU A 41 18.83 9.95 -13.09
N PRO A 42 19.16 11.12 -13.67
CA PRO A 42 18.26 12.23 -13.93
C PRO A 42 17.24 11.89 -15.04
N HIS A 43 15.99 12.31 -14.85
CA HIS A 43 14.96 12.20 -15.89
C HIS A 43 14.91 13.50 -16.70
N TYR A 44 15.01 13.41 -18.03
CA TYR A 44 14.85 14.55 -18.91
C TYR A 44 13.91 14.17 -20.05
N SER A 45 12.88 14.99 -20.31
CA SER A 45 11.85 14.71 -21.32
C SER A 45 12.39 14.68 -22.76
N ARG A 46 13.56 15.28 -22.99
CA ARG A 46 14.33 15.23 -24.25
C ARG A 46 15.68 14.57 -24.01
N GLN A 47 15.74 13.24 -24.12
CA GLN A 47 16.96 12.49 -23.83
C GLN A 47 18.13 12.95 -24.74
N ILE A 48 19.15 13.56 -24.13
CA ILE A 48 20.31 14.12 -24.84
C ILE A 48 21.23 12.95 -25.26
N GLY A 49 21.76 12.98 -26.48
CA GLY A 49 22.62 11.95 -27.08
C GLY A 49 23.71 11.31 -26.18
N PRO A 50 24.36 12.04 -25.25
CA PRO A 50 25.36 11.45 -24.35
C PRO A 50 24.80 10.51 -23.27
N LEU A 51 23.51 10.62 -22.91
CA LEU A 51 22.87 9.76 -21.89
C LEU A 51 22.64 8.32 -22.39
N TYR A 52 22.76 8.05 -23.70
CA TYR A 52 22.61 6.70 -24.26
C TYR A 52 23.68 5.72 -23.77
N PHE A 53 24.84 6.20 -23.30
CA PHE A 53 25.95 5.36 -22.83
C PHE A 53 26.02 5.25 -21.30
N LEU A 54 25.11 5.91 -20.57
CA LEU A 54 25.08 5.89 -19.11
C LEU A 54 23.90 5.06 -18.61
N THR A 55 24.11 4.29 -17.55
CA THR A 55 23.00 3.68 -16.81
C THR A 55 22.44 4.72 -15.84
N LEU A 56 21.15 5.04 -15.99
CA LEU A 56 20.46 5.96 -15.09
C LEU A 56 20.20 5.30 -13.73
N ARG A 57 20.29 6.09 -12.66
CA ARG A 57 20.03 5.62 -11.30
C ARG A 57 18.56 5.32 -11.12
N LYS A 58 18.21 4.09 -10.75
CA LYS A 58 16.81 3.70 -10.56
C LYS A 58 16.34 4.05 -9.16
N VAL A 59 15.17 4.68 -9.07
CA VAL A 59 14.48 4.94 -7.80
C VAL A 59 13.12 4.28 -7.85
N GLN A 60 12.85 3.43 -6.88
CA GLN A 60 11.55 2.80 -6.70
C GLN A 60 10.68 3.67 -5.82
N ILE A 61 9.36 3.58 -6.04
CA ILE A 61 8.39 4.38 -5.33
C ILE A 61 7.33 3.46 -4.77
N PHE A 62 7.18 3.47 -3.45
CA PHE A 62 6.06 2.83 -2.77
C PHE A 62 5.10 3.92 -2.30
N GLY A 63 3.87 3.86 -2.78
CA GLY A 63 2.82 4.80 -2.44
C GLY A 63 1.94 4.24 -1.33
N VAL A 64 1.66 5.04 -0.30
CA VAL A 64 0.57 4.79 0.65
C VAL A 64 -0.32 6.01 0.66
N ARG A 65 -1.59 5.82 0.35
CA ARG A 65 -2.61 6.84 0.37
C ARG A 65 -3.50 6.61 1.58
N VAL A 66 -3.69 7.67 2.36
CA VAL A 66 -4.72 7.73 3.39
C VAL A 66 -5.90 8.41 2.72
N ASP A 67 -7.07 7.80 2.70
CA ASP A 67 -8.22 8.34 1.96
C ASP A 67 -9.14 9.22 2.82
N SER A 68 -9.07 9.07 4.13
CA SER A 68 -9.79 9.87 5.13
C SER A 68 -9.33 11.33 5.12
N ILE A 69 -8.03 11.54 4.98
CA ILE A 69 -7.39 12.85 4.84
C ILE A 69 -6.76 12.91 3.46
N PRO A 70 -6.73 14.04 2.74
CA PRO A 70 -6.25 14.07 1.37
C PRO A 70 -4.70 13.91 1.23
N ARG A 71 -4.08 12.93 1.90
CA ARG A 71 -2.63 12.75 2.02
C ARG A 71 -2.12 11.48 1.33
N GLN A 72 -1.10 11.63 0.49
CA GLN A 72 -0.37 10.53 -0.13
C GLN A 72 1.09 10.59 0.32
N LEU A 73 1.60 9.44 0.76
CA LEU A 73 2.98 9.20 1.15
C LEU A 73 3.65 8.48 -0.01
N ASN A 74 4.82 8.97 -0.42
CA ASN A 74 5.64 8.31 -1.43
C ASN A 74 7.01 8.03 -0.81
N PHE A 75 7.31 6.77 -0.56
CA PHE A 75 8.61 6.32 -0.10
C PHE A 75 9.51 6.16 -1.32
N LEU A 76 10.61 6.92 -1.36
CA LEU A 76 11.60 6.86 -2.42
C LEU A 76 12.71 5.91 -1.99
N ILE A 77 12.90 4.85 -2.74
CA ILE A 77 13.86 3.79 -2.44
C ILE A 77 14.90 3.78 -3.55
N ASP A 78 16.11 4.14 -3.18
CA ASP A 78 17.23 4.15 -4.11
C ASP A 78 17.65 2.73 -4.52
N GLU A 79 18.32 2.58 -5.67
CA GLU A 79 18.71 1.26 -6.19
C GLU A 79 19.66 0.48 -5.29
N ASP A 80 20.42 1.19 -4.44
CA ASP A 80 21.33 0.62 -3.43
C ASP A 80 20.67 0.41 -2.06
N GLN A 81 19.47 0.95 -1.84
CA GLN A 81 18.77 0.94 -0.55
C GLN A 81 17.72 -0.17 -0.48
N THR A 82 18.14 -1.41 -0.76
CA THR A 82 17.21 -2.55 -0.78
C THR A 82 17.26 -3.40 0.49
N ILE A 83 16.09 -3.83 0.95
CA ILE A 83 15.86 -4.53 2.23
C ILE A 83 15.52 -6.02 2.01
N GLY A 84 15.74 -6.54 0.80
CA GLY A 84 15.50 -7.95 0.47
C GLY A 84 16.50 -8.89 1.15
N LYS A 85 16.20 -10.20 1.12
CA LYS A 85 16.96 -11.27 1.80
C LYS A 85 18.48 -11.25 1.57
N ASP A 86 18.92 -10.67 0.44
CA ASP A 86 20.33 -10.53 0.05
C ASP A 86 20.73 -9.06 -0.27
N GLY A 87 19.94 -8.05 0.11
CA GLY A 87 20.20 -6.66 -0.24
C GLY A 87 20.13 -6.37 -1.76
N LYS A 88 19.41 -7.21 -2.53
CA LYS A 88 19.26 -7.08 -3.99
C LYS A 88 17.87 -6.62 -4.47
N THR A 89 16.84 -6.68 -3.64
CA THR A 89 15.46 -6.40 -4.08
C THR A 89 14.73 -5.54 -3.04
N SER A 90 14.23 -4.41 -3.46
CA SER A 90 13.47 -3.46 -2.64
C SER A 90 11.97 -3.77 -2.58
N HIS A 91 11.51 -4.74 -3.37
CA HIS A 91 10.15 -5.32 -3.31
C HIS A 91 10.04 -6.50 -2.32
N GLY A 92 10.96 -6.61 -1.37
CA GLY A 92 10.90 -7.64 -0.34
C GLY A 92 9.69 -7.43 0.60
N PRO A 93 9.18 -8.50 1.23
CA PRO A 93 8.08 -8.38 2.18
C PRO A 93 8.45 -7.44 3.34
N ASP A 94 9.70 -7.50 3.84
CA ASP A 94 10.15 -6.66 4.95
C ASP A 94 10.13 -5.17 4.61
N ALA A 95 10.42 -4.81 3.35
CA ALA A 95 10.35 -3.43 2.88
C ALA A 95 8.90 -2.94 2.85
N VAL A 96 8.01 -3.72 2.24
CA VAL A 96 6.57 -3.42 2.19
C VAL A 96 6.00 -3.27 3.59
N LEU A 97 6.27 -4.24 4.47
CA LEU A 97 5.79 -4.23 5.84
C LEU A 97 6.33 -3.05 6.63
N SER A 98 7.60 -2.69 6.49
CA SER A 98 8.19 -1.55 7.22
C SER A 98 7.57 -0.20 6.79
N MET A 99 7.40 0.02 5.48
CA MET A 99 6.80 1.26 4.98
C MET A 99 5.31 1.35 5.31
N LEU A 100 4.59 0.22 5.20
CA LEU A 100 3.18 0.13 5.56
C LEU A 100 3.00 0.34 7.07
N ASP A 101 3.79 -0.34 7.91
CA ASP A 101 3.75 -0.20 9.37
C ASP A 101 4.01 1.24 9.80
N TRP A 102 5.00 1.90 9.20
CA TRP A 102 5.25 3.31 9.44
C TRP A 102 4.04 4.18 9.08
N ALA A 103 3.45 4.00 7.91
CA ALA A 103 2.29 4.77 7.47
C ALA A 103 1.11 4.56 8.43
N LEU A 104 0.85 3.31 8.79
CA LEU A 104 -0.21 2.94 9.70
C LEU A 104 0.00 3.58 11.10
N GLN A 105 1.19 3.47 11.70
CA GLN A 105 1.46 4.07 13.02
C GLN A 105 1.33 5.60 13.04
N ASN A 106 1.68 6.28 11.93
CA ASN A 106 1.67 7.74 11.86
C ASN A 106 0.30 8.33 11.50
N TYR A 107 -0.60 7.54 10.91
CA TYR A 107 -1.89 8.02 10.39
C TYR A 107 -3.11 7.27 10.92
N GLU A 108 -2.92 6.25 11.77
CA GLU A 108 -3.99 5.48 12.40
C GLU A 108 -3.99 5.57 13.92
N SER A 109 -3.28 6.52 14.56
CA SER A 109 -3.00 6.53 16.02
C SER A 109 -4.22 6.42 16.96
N ASP A 110 -5.40 6.45 16.37
CA ASP A 110 -6.69 6.65 16.98
C ASP A 110 -7.79 5.74 16.34
N ALA A 111 -7.50 5.01 15.26
CA ALA A 111 -8.46 4.24 14.50
C ALA A 111 -8.57 2.79 15.00
N TYR A 112 -9.75 2.39 15.47
CA TYR A 112 -9.99 1.02 15.94
C TYR A 112 -10.25 0.04 14.80
N THR A 113 -10.70 0.53 13.65
CA THR A 113 -11.01 -0.27 12.46
C THR A 113 -10.40 0.41 11.24
N CYS A 114 -9.74 -0.36 10.37
CA CYS A 114 -9.28 0.17 9.10
C CYS A 114 -9.60 -0.79 7.95
N SER A 115 -9.75 -0.21 6.77
CA SER A 115 -9.79 -0.96 5.52
C SER A 115 -8.57 -0.63 4.68
N VAL A 116 -8.04 -1.64 4.01
CA VAL A 116 -6.85 -1.54 3.19
C VAL A 116 -7.12 -2.16 1.84
N HIS A 117 -6.95 -1.37 0.78
CA HIS A 117 -7.02 -1.82 -0.60
C HIS A 117 -5.61 -1.92 -1.18
N ALA A 118 -5.29 -3.04 -1.82
CA ALA A 118 -4.03 -3.22 -2.52
C ALA A 118 -4.20 -4.10 -3.76
N ASP A 119 -3.31 -3.91 -4.74
CA ASP A 119 -3.24 -4.80 -5.90
C ASP A 119 -2.63 -6.17 -5.50
N ASN A 120 -3.14 -7.25 -6.08
CA ASN A 120 -2.59 -8.60 -5.94
C ASN A 120 -1.52 -8.83 -7.01
N CYS A 121 -0.45 -8.06 -6.96
CA CYS A 121 0.70 -8.25 -7.83
C CYS A 121 1.60 -9.38 -7.27
N PRO A 122 1.69 -10.55 -7.91
CA PRO A 122 2.45 -11.71 -7.38
C PRO A 122 3.94 -11.43 -7.18
N GLY A 123 4.48 -10.43 -7.90
CA GLY A 123 5.90 -10.07 -7.89
C GLY A 123 6.30 -9.04 -6.82
N GLN A 124 5.35 -8.25 -6.31
CA GLN A 124 5.67 -7.06 -5.50
C GLN A 124 4.95 -7.06 -4.15
N ASN A 125 3.69 -7.46 -4.13
CA ASN A 125 2.92 -7.56 -2.90
C ASN A 125 2.84 -9.04 -2.52
N LYS A 126 3.77 -9.50 -1.68
CA LYS A 126 3.75 -10.88 -1.19
C LYS A 126 2.63 -11.02 -0.16
N ASN A 127 1.39 -11.04 -0.62
CA ASN A 127 0.15 -10.91 0.15
C ASN A 127 0.07 -11.81 1.39
N ARG A 128 0.70 -12.99 1.37
CA ARG A 128 0.79 -13.85 2.56
C ARG A 128 1.45 -13.18 3.76
N TYR A 129 2.48 -12.36 3.55
CA TYR A 129 3.19 -11.66 4.63
C TYR A 129 2.41 -10.45 5.11
N VAL A 130 1.76 -9.71 4.19
CA VAL A 130 0.86 -8.61 4.54
C VAL A 130 -0.34 -9.11 5.35
N LEU A 131 -0.97 -10.21 4.92
CA LEU A 131 -2.03 -10.89 5.68
C LEU A 131 -1.55 -11.29 7.08
N GLY A 132 -0.41 -11.99 7.18
CA GLY A 132 0.14 -12.40 8.48
C GLY A 132 0.46 -11.21 9.39
N TYR A 133 0.94 -10.10 8.82
CA TYR A 133 1.19 -8.87 9.54
C TYR A 133 -0.11 -8.21 10.04
N PHE A 134 -1.16 -8.12 9.22
CA PHE A 134 -2.46 -7.61 9.66
C PHE A 134 -3.08 -8.47 10.75
N MET A 135 -2.99 -9.80 10.63
CA MET A 135 -3.41 -10.71 11.71
C MET A 135 -2.65 -10.42 13.00
N TRP A 136 -1.33 -10.26 12.93
CA TRP A 136 -0.51 -9.92 14.10
C TRP A 136 -0.91 -8.57 14.72
N ARG A 137 -1.19 -7.54 13.91
CA ARG A 137 -1.69 -6.22 14.35
C ARG A 137 -3.04 -6.32 15.06
N VAL A 138 -3.95 -7.18 14.59
CA VAL A 138 -5.23 -7.42 15.28
C VAL A 138 -5.01 -8.19 16.59
N MET A 139 -4.24 -9.29 16.55
CA MET A 139 -4.00 -10.13 17.72
C MET A 139 -3.28 -9.40 18.86
N THR A 140 -2.36 -8.49 18.55
CA THR A 140 -1.60 -7.72 19.54
C THR A 140 -2.36 -6.52 20.10
N GLY A 141 -3.49 -6.14 19.51
CA GLY A 141 -4.35 -5.05 19.99
C GLY A 141 -4.20 -3.64 19.39
N PRO A 142 -3.20 -3.32 18.53
CA PRO A 142 -3.22 -2.08 17.75
C PRO A 142 -4.51 -1.85 16.95
N HIS A 143 -5.14 -2.93 16.46
CA HIS A 143 -6.37 -2.88 15.66
C HIS A 143 -7.43 -3.82 16.23
N ARG A 144 -8.71 -3.43 16.14
CA ARG A 144 -9.84 -4.32 16.43
C ARG A 144 -10.21 -5.15 15.20
N LEU A 145 -10.18 -4.53 14.03
CA LEU A 145 -10.55 -5.12 12.75
C LEU A 145 -9.72 -4.46 11.63
N ILE A 146 -9.15 -5.29 10.77
CA ILE A 146 -8.54 -4.86 9.50
C ILE A 146 -9.26 -5.59 8.37
N GLU A 147 -9.91 -4.81 7.50
CA GLU A 147 -10.53 -5.30 6.26
C GLU A 147 -9.50 -5.20 5.13
N TYR A 148 -9.05 -6.34 4.59
CA TYR A 148 -8.06 -6.35 3.51
C TYR A 148 -8.70 -6.76 2.18
N HIS A 149 -8.78 -5.78 1.27
CA HIS A 149 -9.37 -5.92 -0.05
C HIS A 149 -8.26 -6.08 -1.10
N MET A 150 -8.28 -7.21 -1.80
CA MET A 150 -7.31 -7.55 -2.85
C MET A 150 -8.02 -7.88 -4.16
N GLN A 151 -7.47 -7.41 -5.27
CA GLN A 151 -7.94 -7.81 -6.60
C GLN A 151 -7.35 -9.17 -6.99
N VAL A 152 -8.06 -10.28 -6.77
CA VAL A 152 -7.57 -11.60 -7.19
C VAL A 152 -7.78 -11.80 -8.70
N PRO A 153 -6.75 -12.23 -9.46
CA PRO A 153 -6.92 -12.57 -10.86
C PRO A 153 -7.99 -13.67 -11.03
N GLY A 154 -9.17 -13.29 -11.57
CA GLY A 154 -10.22 -14.22 -11.95
C GLY A 154 -11.33 -14.54 -10.93
N MET A 155 -11.28 -14.10 -9.66
CA MET A 155 -12.37 -14.33 -8.68
C MET A 155 -12.20 -13.55 -7.36
N TYR A 156 -13.21 -12.83 -6.86
CA TYR A 156 -13.10 -12.05 -5.61
C TYR A 156 -13.10 -12.91 -4.33
N THR A 157 -12.29 -12.51 -3.33
CA THR A 157 -12.43 -12.99 -1.94
C THR A 157 -12.09 -11.85 -0.98
N ASN A 158 -13.03 -11.50 -0.10
CA ASN A 158 -12.78 -10.59 1.02
C ASN A 158 -12.14 -11.41 2.15
N TYR A 159 -10.98 -10.98 2.64
CA TYR A 159 -10.39 -11.56 3.86
C TYR A 159 -10.68 -10.61 5.02
N ILE A 160 -11.52 -11.07 5.94
CA ILE A 160 -11.90 -10.34 7.14
C ILE A 160 -11.12 -10.95 8.32
N THR A 161 -10.44 -10.10 9.09
CA THR A 161 -9.73 -10.53 10.31
C THR A 161 -10.37 -9.87 11.53
N GLU A 162 -11.04 -10.67 12.37
CA GLU A 162 -11.75 -10.24 13.58
C GLU A 162 -11.15 -10.88 14.84
N LYS A 163 -11.34 -10.23 16.00
CA LYS A 163 -11.05 -10.81 17.33
C LYS A 163 -12.20 -11.68 17.82
#